data_AF-A0A387AV51-F1
#
_entry.id   AF-A0A387AV51-F1
#
_cell.length_a   1.000
_cell.length_b   1.000
_cell.length_c   1.000
_cell.angle_alpha   90.00
_cell.angle_beta   90.00
_cell.angle_gamma   90.00
#
_symmetry.space_group_name_H-M   'P 1'
#
loop_
_entity.id
_entity.type
_entity.pdbx_description
1 polymer ?
#
loop_
_entity_poly.entity_id
_entity_poly.type
_entity_poly.pdbx_seq_one_letter_code
_entity_poly.pdbx_strand_id
1 'polypeptide(L)'
;MFNDKIVFNYMYNLWVAVYSDLSDADVEAIGQELLKKSKDEYNQRNDESLTDDEFIDMISNYSEDIREQAVSEAEEDIEKHKAPKFKKVDGAWNV
;
A
#
# COMPACT_ATOMS: atom_id res chain seq x y z
N MET A 1 1.77 -16.87 0.35
CA MET A 1 1.39 -16.88 -1.09
C MET A 1 1.80 -15.56 -1.72
N PHE A 2 1.93 -15.51 -3.03
CA PHE A 2 2.43 -14.33 -3.72
C PHE A 2 1.41 -13.17 -3.79
N ASN A 3 0.11 -13.48 -3.73
CA ASN A 3 -0.96 -12.50 -3.54
C ASN A 3 -0.86 -11.83 -2.15
N ASP A 4 -0.50 -12.59 -1.11
CA ASP A 4 -0.28 -12.02 0.24
C ASP A 4 0.79 -10.93 0.23
N LYS A 5 1.84 -11.09 -0.59
CA LYS A 5 2.90 -10.08 -0.72
C LYS A 5 2.39 -8.79 -1.36
N ILE A 6 1.51 -8.88 -2.35
CA ILE A 6 0.92 -7.70 -3.00
C ILE A 6 0.02 -6.97 -2.02
N VAL A 7 -0.85 -7.70 -1.31
CA VAL A 7 -1.74 -7.13 -0.28
C VAL A 7 -0.95 -6.50 0.86
N PHE A 8 0.04 -7.22 1.38
CA PHE A 8 0.92 -6.74 2.44
C PHE A 8 1.62 -5.44 2.03
N ASN A 9 2.26 -5.42 0.85
CA ASN A 9 2.99 -4.25 0.38
C ASN A 9 2.08 -3.04 0.18
N TYR A 10 0.87 -3.24 -0.35
CA TYR A 10 -0.11 -2.16 -0.51
C TYR A 10 -0.47 -1.55 0.86
N MET A 11 -0.87 -2.40 1.81
CA MET A 11 -1.30 -1.97 3.14
C MET A 11 -0.17 -1.32 3.93
N TYR A 12 1.01 -1.93 3.95
CA TYR A 12 2.19 -1.42 4.67
C TYR A 12 2.56 -0.02 4.16
N ASN A 13 2.70 0.14 2.84
CA ASN A 13 3.11 1.42 2.26
C ASN A 13 2.04 2.50 2.43
N LEU A 14 0.75 2.14 2.37
CA LEU A 14 -0.33 3.08 2.64
C LEU A 14 -0.27 3.59 4.10
N TRP A 15 -0.06 2.70 5.06
CA TRP A 15 0.08 3.06 6.47
C TRP A 15 1.32 3.91 6.73
N VAL A 16 2.46 3.60 6.11
CA VAL A 16 3.65 4.45 6.16
C VAL A 16 3.34 5.86 5.65
N ALA A 17 2.55 6.02 4.58
CA ALA A 17 2.15 7.33 4.08
C ALA A 17 1.26 8.11 5.07
N VAL A 18 0.25 7.43 5.64
CA VAL A 18 -0.65 8.01 6.65
C VAL A 18 0.12 8.56 7.84
N TYR A 19 1.18 7.89 8.26
CA TYR A 19 2.00 8.29 9.40
C TYR A 19 3.21 9.19 9.03
N SER A 20 3.35 9.63 7.77
CA SER A 20 4.55 10.34 7.28
C SER A 20 4.58 11.88 7.44
N ASP A 21 3.80 12.50 8.32
CA ASP A 21 3.64 13.97 8.42
C ASP A 21 3.27 14.64 7.06
N LEU A 22 2.48 13.95 6.24
CA LEU A 22 2.02 14.43 4.93
C LEU A 22 0.65 15.12 5.03
N SER A 23 0.30 15.90 4.01
CA SER A 23 -1.06 16.42 3.90
C SER A 23 -2.01 15.31 3.44
N ASP A 24 -3.30 15.41 3.80
CA ASP A 24 -4.32 14.45 3.35
C ASP A 24 -4.34 14.30 1.82
N ALA A 25 -4.12 15.40 1.09
CA ALA A 25 -4.05 15.40 -0.37
C ALA A 25 -2.82 14.63 -0.91
N ASP A 26 -1.69 14.70 -0.22
CA ASP A 26 -0.49 13.93 -0.59
C ASP A 26 -0.69 12.44 -0.29
N VAL A 27 -1.29 12.11 0.86
CA VAL A 27 -1.63 10.73 1.23
C VAL A 27 -2.62 10.12 0.23
N GLU A 28 -3.64 10.86 -0.19
CA GLU A 28 -4.58 10.41 -1.22
C GLU A 28 -3.88 10.16 -2.56
N ALA A 29 -2.99 11.07 -2.99
CA ALA A 29 -2.22 10.89 -4.22
C ALA A 29 -1.31 9.65 -4.16
N ILE A 30 -0.63 9.43 -3.04
CA ILE A 30 0.18 8.22 -2.80
C ILE A 30 -0.71 6.97 -2.83
N GLY A 31 -1.86 7.01 -2.15
CA GLY A 31 -2.82 5.92 -2.12
C GLY A 31 -3.27 5.51 -3.52
N GLN A 32 -3.59 6.47 -4.39
CA GLN A 32 -3.97 6.20 -5.78
C GLN A 32 -2.81 5.58 -6.59
N GLU A 33 -1.58 6.06 -6.42
CA GLU A 33 -0.41 5.47 -7.09
C GLU A 33 -0.14 4.03 -6.62
N LEU A 34 -0.21 3.78 -5.31
CA LEU A 34 -0.03 2.46 -4.71
C LEU A 34 -1.12 1.49 -5.14
N LEU A 35 -2.37 1.96 -5.21
CA LEU A 35 -3.53 1.18 -5.65
C LEU A 35 -3.33 0.74 -7.09
N LYS A 36 -3.04 1.68 -7.99
CA LYS A 36 -2.80 1.39 -9.41
C LYS A 36 -1.66 0.39 -9.59
N LYS A 37 -0.53 0.62 -8.91
CA LYS A 37 0.65 -0.26 -8.99
C LYS A 37 0.34 -1.68 -8.51
N SER A 38 -0.30 -1.81 -7.36
CA SER A 38 -0.61 -3.11 -6.74
C SER A 38 -1.65 -3.89 -7.55
N LYS A 39 -2.66 -3.19 -8.08
CA LYS A 39 -3.66 -3.75 -8.97
C LYS A 39 -3.04 -4.21 -10.29
N ASP A 40 -2.21 -3.39 -10.93
CA ASP A 40 -1.54 -3.75 -12.19
C ASP A 40 -0.62 -4.96 -11.98
N GLU A 41 0.12 -5.01 -10.86
CA GLU A 41 0.93 -6.17 -10.48
C GLU A 41 0.08 -7.42 -10.24
N TYR A 42 -1.10 -7.30 -9.64
CA TYR A 42 -2.02 -8.41 -9.45
C TYR A 42 -2.59 -8.92 -10.77
N ASN A 43 -3.13 -8.03 -11.60
CA ASN A 43 -3.74 -8.34 -12.89
C ASN A 43 -2.75 -9.01 -13.83
N GLN A 44 -1.52 -8.47 -13.96
CA GLN A 44 -0.49 -9.05 -14.82
C GLN A 44 -0.12 -10.48 -14.44
N ARG A 45 -0.23 -10.83 -13.16
CA ARG A 45 0.27 -12.09 -12.63
C ARG A 45 -0.81 -13.15 -12.48
N ASN A 46 -2.07 -12.75 -12.42
CA ASN A 46 -3.22 -13.65 -12.37
C ASN A 46 -3.97 -13.73 -13.72
N ASP A 47 -3.52 -13.01 -14.75
CA ASP A 47 -4.22 -12.86 -16.05
C ASP A 47 -5.65 -12.34 -15.87
N GLU A 48 -5.78 -11.34 -14.99
CA GLU A 48 -7.04 -10.72 -14.59
C GLU A 48 -7.12 -9.27 -15.09
N SER A 49 -8.32 -8.68 -14.98
CA SER A 49 -8.56 -7.28 -15.32
C SER A 49 -9.49 -6.63 -14.30
N LEU A 50 -9.09 -6.68 -13.02
CA LEU A 50 -9.81 -6.02 -11.95
C LEU A 50 -9.83 -4.50 -12.15
N THR A 51 -10.95 -3.89 -11.81
CA THR A 51 -11.11 -2.45 -11.59
C THR A 51 -10.50 -2.03 -10.26
N ASP A 52 -10.38 -0.72 -10.03
CA ASP A 52 -9.89 -0.19 -8.75
C ASP A 52 -10.81 -0.60 -7.58
N ASP A 53 -12.12 -0.51 -7.78
CA ASP A 53 -13.12 -0.90 -6.78
C ASP A 53 -13.06 -2.40 -6.47
N GLU A 54 -12.98 -3.26 -7.50
CA GLU A 54 -12.86 -4.71 -7.30
C GLU A 54 -11.57 -5.09 -6.59
N PHE A 55 -10.47 -4.39 -6.87
CA PHE A 55 -9.21 -4.62 -6.18
C PHE A 55 -9.29 -4.17 -4.72
N ILE A 56 -9.91 -3.01 -4.42
CA ILE A 56 -10.15 -2.55 -3.04
C ILE A 56 -11.04 -3.56 -2.29
N ASP A 57 -12.09 -4.06 -2.91
CA ASP A 57 -12.97 -5.07 -2.33
C ASP A 57 -12.21 -6.37 -2.06
N MET A 58 -11.36 -6.80 -2.99
CA MET A 58 -10.48 -7.96 -2.79
C MET A 58 -9.55 -7.76 -1.60
N ILE A 59 -8.90 -6.59 -1.48
CA ILE A 59 -8.02 -6.27 -0.34
C ILE A 59 -8.83 -6.26 0.97
N SER A 60 -10.01 -5.65 0.97
CA SER A 60 -10.89 -5.51 2.14
C SER A 60 -11.45 -6.85 2.63
N ASN A 61 -11.61 -7.81 1.72
CA ASN A 61 -12.04 -9.18 2.02
C ASN A 61 -10.88 -10.18 2.09
N TYR A 62 -9.63 -9.74 1.91
CA TYR A 62 -8.45 -10.59 2.02
C TYR A 62 -8.24 -11.10 3.46
N SER A 63 -7.28 -12.00 3.66
CA SER A 63 -6.95 -12.51 5.00
C SER A 63 -6.70 -11.36 5.99
N GLU A 64 -7.47 -11.34 7.08
CA GLU A 64 -7.34 -10.35 8.16
C GLU A 64 -5.92 -10.34 8.72
N ASP A 65 -5.33 -11.53 8.96
CA ASP A 65 -3.96 -11.71 9.43
C ASP A 65 -2.91 -10.95 8.62
N ILE A 66 -3.02 -10.94 7.28
CA ILE A 66 -2.06 -10.26 6.40
C ILE A 66 -2.22 -8.75 6.48
N ARG A 67 -3.46 -8.26 6.58
CA ARG A 67 -3.72 -6.83 6.75
C ARG A 67 -3.22 -6.34 8.10
N GLU A 68 -3.54 -7.05 9.17
CA GLU A 68 -3.09 -6.72 10.54
C GLU A 68 -1.57 -6.78 10.67
N GLN A 69 -0.93 -7.80 10.08
CA GLN A 69 0.52 -7.89 10.04
C GLN A 69 1.13 -6.67 9.34
N ALA A 70 0.59 -6.27 8.19
CA ALA A 70 1.09 -5.09 7.46
C ALA A 70 0.95 -3.80 8.27
N VAL A 71 -0.16 -3.62 9.00
CA VAL A 71 -0.35 -2.47 9.89
C VAL A 71 0.66 -2.51 11.04
N SER A 72 0.75 -3.65 11.73
CA SER A 72 1.64 -3.83 12.89
C SER A 72 3.11 -3.62 12.52
N GLU A 73 3.56 -4.12 11.37
CA GLU A 73 4.94 -3.93 10.91
C GLU A 73 5.20 -2.47 10.53
N ALA A 74 4.25 -1.80 9.87
CA ALA A 74 4.37 -0.37 9.58
C ALA A 74 4.49 0.44 10.87
N GLU A 75 3.59 0.21 11.84
CA GLU A 75 3.61 0.87 13.15
C GLU A 75 4.92 0.62 13.90
N GLU A 76 5.40 -0.63 13.93
CA GLU A 76 6.67 -0.98 14.56
C GLU A 76 7.86 -0.24 13.91
N ASP A 77 7.92 -0.20 12.58
CA ASP A 77 8.99 0.49 11.85
C ASP A 77 8.94 2.01 12.07
N ILE A 78 7.73 2.58 12.15
CA ILE A 78 7.52 3.99 12.49
C ILE A 78 8.05 4.29 13.89
N GLU A 79 7.68 3.49 14.88
CA GLU A 79 8.07 3.66 16.28
C GLU A 79 9.57 3.44 16.50
N LYS A 80 10.13 2.38 15.92
CA LYS A 80 11.49 1.94 16.22
C LYS A 80 12.54 2.60 15.32
N HIS A 81 12.24 2.88 14.06
CA HIS A 81 13.26 3.08 13.02
C HIS A 81 12.96 4.27 12.08
N LYS A 82 12.46 5.42 12.57
CA LYS A 82 12.16 6.61 11.73
C LYS A 82 11.56 6.20 10.38
N ALA A 83 10.29 5.80 10.40
CA ALA A 83 9.51 5.38 9.23
C ALA A 83 10.08 5.91 7.91
N PRO A 84 10.33 5.05 6.90
CA PRO A 84 10.79 5.56 5.62
C PRO A 84 9.73 6.54 5.09
N LYS A 85 10.12 7.81 5.01
CA LYS A 85 9.18 8.89 4.70
C LYS A 85 9.04 8.99 3.20
N PHE A 86 7.80 9.00 2.74
CA PHE A 86 7.52 9.31 1.35
C PHE A 86 8.07 10.69 1.00
N LYS A 87 8.84 10.74 -0.08
CA LYS A 87 9.33 11.97 -0.70
C LYS A 87 9.03 11.95 -2.18
N LYS A 88 8.72 13.12 -2.73
CA LYS A 88 8.55 13.29 -4.16
C LYS A 88 9.92 13.52 -4.81
N VAL A 89 10.33 12.63 -5.71
CA VAL A 89 11.57 12.72 -6.48
C VAL A 89 11.19 12.68 -7.96
N ASP A 90 11.59 13.71 -8.72
CA ASP A 90 11.30 13.85 -10.15
C ASP A 90 9.81 13.67 -10.53
N GLY A 91 8.92 14.10 -9.63
CA GLY A 91 7.48 14.02 -9.82
C GLY A 91 6.82 12.73 -9.34
N ALA A 92 7.58 11.72 -8.92
CA ALA A 92 7.09 10.43 -8.42
C ALA A 92 7.27 10.27 -6.89
N TRP A 93 6.31 9.64 -6.23
CA TRP A 93 6.43 9.31 -4.80
C TRP A 93 7.34 8.10 -4.58
N ASN A 94 8.30 8.26 -3.68
CA ASN A 94 9.26 7.22 -3.29
C ASN A 94 9.30 7.11 -1.77
N VAL A 95 9.33 5.87 -1.27
CA VAL A 95 9.55 5.51 0.14
C VAL A 95 11.03 5.68 0.52
#